data_AF-A0A0B4C959-F1
#
_entry.id   AF-A0A0B4C959-F1
#
_cell.length_a   1.000
_cell.length_b   1.000
_cell.length_c   1.000
_cell.angle_alpha   90.00
_cell.angle_beta   90.00
_cell.angle_gamma   90.00
#
_symmetry.space_group_name_H-M   'P 1'
#
loop_
_entity.id
_entity.type
_entity.pdbx_description
1 polymer ?
#
loop_
_entity_poly.entity_id
_entity_poly.type
_entity_poly.pdbx_seq_one_letter_code
_entity_poly.pdbx_strand_id
1 'polypeptide(L)'
;MPDRAPSLFVSSVSLGVTVIGLYIVFVLFVTIGFGSYIYRTAWQAEPVTATAQENRTLVADIDNLLFIIKREQDLERSKTLVSEDIQIHAAAMSDIETRHSKSFGTIATAKRALRAEVDATLGKLSEYQYDLAGPQRLIYDTTLENMSIAVAAEEANLRATTADLQLRALLRTLGEGLAGSDVDLDTTDRYAAFHDDALAKLDLLSKGVDSANTASLAIKAEKAALQAQIDALRLRWTAHDEQILALQSTLGPGDPARARLSALSLNFPIFPDILMRFVSFPTIFLTLIVTIAAGGLGTVVAFSRRYYSAKNANELTLSRLFVNVGEGIAAAIAIFLFSGAGMLALTQGSGPANDVELSPYTVAFIAFLSGFMAEDAFASIQSAGKRIFKPDPPAEKNGQATDEGGKPEQV
;
A
#
# COMPACT_ATOMS: atom_id res chain seq x y z
N MET A 1 -56.74 -13.46 -17.15
CA MET A 1 -55.53 -14.28 -16.92
C MET A 1 -54.95 -13.86 -15.57
N PRO A 2 -54.89 -14.71 -14.54
CA PRO A 2 -54.27 -14.33 -13.29
C PRO A 2 -52.77 -14.62 -13.33
N ASP A 3 -51.99 -13.62 -12.91
CA ASP A 3 -50.55 -13.69 -12.70
C ASP A 3 -50.21 -14.78 -11.68
N ARG A 4 -49.47 -15.80 -12.12
CA ARG A 4 -48.76 -16.73 -11.24
C ARG A 4 -47.38 -16.16 -10.95
N ALA A 5 -47.18 -15.70 -9.73
CA ALA A 5 -45.84 -15.46 -9.19
C ALA A 5 -45.02 -16.77 -9.22
N PRO A 6 -43.74 -16.74 -9.61
CA PRO A 6 -42.90 -17.93 -9.64
C PRO A 6 -42.57 -18.36 -8.20
N SER A 7 -43.24 -19.39 -7.70
CA SER A 7 -42.81 -20.10 -6.50
C SER A 7 -41.48 -20.80 -6.79
N LEU A 8 -40.39 -20.27 -6.24
CA LEU A 8 -39.09 -20.94 -6.16
C LEU A 8 -39.24 -22.20 -5.29
N PHE A 9 -39.68 -23.30 -5.90
CA PHE A 9 -39.56 -24.63 -5.32
C PHE A 9 -38.08 -25.01 -5.35
N VAL A 10 -37.37 -24.66 -4.27
CA VAL A 10 -36.05 -25.23 -3.99
C VAL A 10 -36.27 -26.72 -3.72
N SER A 11 -35.69 -27.59 -4.55
CA SER A 11 -35.82 -29.03 -4.39
C SER A 11 -35.22 -29.47 -3.04
N SER A 12 -35.84 -30.46 -2.39
CA SER A 12 -35.40 -31.02 -1.10
C SER A 12 -33.92 -31.49 -1.10
N VAL A 13 -33.39 -31.82 -2.27
CA VAL A 13 -31.97 -32.16 -2.49
C VAL A 13 -31.05 -30.96 -2.20
N SER A 14 -31.47 -29.74 -2.53
CA SER A 14 -30.69 -28.53 -2.26
C SER A 14 -30.59 -28.22 -0.76
N LEU A 15 -31.65 -28.45 0.02
CA LEU A 15 -31.65 -28.15 1.45
C LEU A 15 -30.72 -29.11 2.21
N GLY A 16 -30.76 -30.41 1.89
CA GLY A 16 -29.89 -31.41 2.51
C GLY A 16 -28.39 -31.13 2.26
N VAL A 17 -28.04 -30.77 1.01
CA VAL A 17 -26.67 -30.39 0.65
C VAL A 17 -26.22 -29.14 1.40
N THR A 18 -27.08 -28.13 1.55
CA THR A 18 -26.77 -26.92 2.33
C THR A 18 -26.53 -27.23 3.80
N VAL A 19 -27.37 -28.06 4.43
CA VAL A 19 -27.20 -28.46 5.85
C VAL A 19 -25.86 -29.19 6.04
N ILE A 20 -25.52 -30.12 5.16
CA ILE A 20 -24.25 -30.86 5.22
C ILE A 20 -23.07 -29.90 5.02
N GLY A 21 -23.11 -29.02 4.03
CA GLY A 21 -22.03 -28.06 3.77
C GLY A 21 -21.80 -27.14 4.96
N LEU A 22 -22.88 -26.62 5.54
CA LEU A 22 -22.82 -25.69 6.67
C LEU A 22 -22.39 -26.40 7.98
N TYR A 23 -22.75 -27.68 8.15
CA TYR A 23 -22.20 -28.54 9.21
C TYR A 23 -20.68 -28.71 9.06
N ILE A 24 -20.19 -29.06 7.86
CA ILE A 24 -18.75 -29.22 7.58
C ILE A 24 -18.00 -27.93 7.89
N VAL A 25 -18.53 -26.78 7.45
CA VAL A 25 -17.92 -25.47 7.71
C VAL A 25 -17.81 -25.21 9.21
N PHE A 26 -18.89 -25.36 9.98
CA PHE A 26 -18.83 -25.10 11.42
C PHE A 26 -17.91 -26.08 12.17
N VAL A 27 -17.96 -27.38 11.84
CA VAL A 27 -17.04 -28.37 12.41
C VAL A 27 -15.59 -27.99 12.10
N LEU A 28 -15.30 -27.52 10.89
CA LEU A 28 -13.97 -27.07 10.50
C LEU A 28 -13.52 -25.85 11.30
N PHE A 29 -14.38 -24.83 11.47
CA PHE A 29 -14.06 -23.66 12.31
C PHE A 29 -13.82 -24.03 13.77
N VAL A 30 -14.66 -24.91 14.35
CA VAL A 30 -14.49 -25.39 15.73
C VAL A 30 -13.19 -26.19 15.87
N THR A 31 -12.90 -27.08 14.93
CA THR A 31 -11.70 -27.92 14.95
C THR A 31 -10.43 -27.09 14.80
N ILE A 32 -10.40 -26.15 13.86
CA ILE A 32 -9.25 -25.24 13.66
C ILE A 32 -9.08 -24.33 14.86
N GLY A 33 -10.16 -23.76 15.41
CA GLY A 33 -10.08 -22.86 16.54
C GLY A 33 -9.62 -23.55 17.83
N PHE A 34 -10.16 -24.74 18.15
CA PHE A 34 -9.66 -25.54 19.28
C PHE A 34 -8.24 -26.05 19.05
N GLY A 35 -7.91 -26.50 17.82
CA GLY A 35 -6.56 -26.90 17.47
C GLY A 35 -5.54 -25.78 17.69
N SER A 36 -5.90 -24.55 17.29
CA SER A 36 -5.09 -23.35 17.49
C SER A 36 -4.95 -22.99 18.98
N TYR A 37 -6.02 -23.13 19.76
CA TYR A 37 -5.99 -22.90 21.20
C TYR A 37 -5.11 -23.93 21.94
N ILE A 38 -5.34 -25.23 21.72
CA ILE A 38 -4.52 -26.32 22.29
C ILE A 38 -3.05 -26.10 21.96
N TYR A 39 -2.77 -25.73 20.72
CA TYR A 39 -1.41 -25.46 20.28
C TYR A 39 -0.78 -24.30 21.05
N ARG A 40 -1.48 -23.18 21.22
CA ARG A 40 -1.00 -22.03 21.99
C ARG A 40 -0.71 -22.43 23.44
N THR A 41 -1.59 -23.20 24.07
CA THR A 41 -1.39 -23.70 25.44
C THR A 41 -0.21 -24.66 25.53
N ALA A 42 -0.06 -25.59 24.56
CA ALA A 42 1.07 -26.53 24.50
C ALA A 42 2.41 -25.83 24.23
N TRP A 43 2.41 -24.77 23.42
CA TRP A 43 3.58 -23.92 23.19
C TRP A 43 4.06 -23.28 24.48
N GLN A 44 3.13 -22.69 25.25
CA GLN A 44 3.42 -22.06 26.54
C GLN A 44 3.85 -23.07 27.62
N ALA A 45 3.34 -24.31 27.55
CA ALA A 45 3.66 -25.36 28.53
C ALA A 45 5.06 -25.96 28.36
N GLU A 46 5.60 -25.99 27.13
CA GLU A 46 6.95 -26.46 26.85
C GLU A 46 7.90 -25.25 26.67
N PRO A 47 8.69 -24.89 27.70
CA PRO A 47 9.61 -23.78 27.60
C PRO A 47 10.63 -24.10 26.50
N VAL A 48 10.65 -23.28 25.45
CA VAL A 48 11.70 -23.36 24.45
C VAL A 48 13.02 -23.07 25.17
N THR A 49 13.97 -24.00 25.07
CA THR A 49 15.34 -23.80 25.54
C THR A 49 16.02 -22.77 24.62
N ALA A 50 15.63 -21.50 24.74
CA ALA A 50 16.31 -20.42 24.04
C ALA A 50 17.77 -20.40 24.48
N THR A 51 18.68 -20.31 23.51
CA THR A 51 20.13 -20.31 23.72
C THR A 51 20.62 -19.08 24.47
N ALA A 52 19.86 -17.98 24.44
CA ALA A 52 20.12 -16.76 25.22
C ALA A 52 19.06 -16.58 26.32
N GLN A 53 19.50 -16.53 27.58
CA GLN A 53 18.66 -16.36 28.77
C GLN A 53 17.81 -15.06 28.72
N GLU A 54 18.31 -14.02 28.04
CA GLU A 54 17.67 -12.71 27.89
C GLU A 54 16.43 -12.72 26.98
N ASN A 55 16.33 -13.66 26.03
CA ASN A 55 15.23 -13.67 25.04
C ASN A 55 14.11 -14.65 25.38
N ARG A 56 14.18 -15.32 26.55
CA ARG A 56 13.17 -16.33 26.95
C ARG A 56 11.77 -15.76 27.09
N THR A 57 11.62 -14.53 27.58
CA THR A 57 10.29 -13.88 27.71
C THR A 57 9.72 -13.50 26.34
N LEU A 58 10.58 -13.08 25.41
CA LEU A 58 10.21 -12.74 24.04
C LEU A 58 9.78 -13.98 23.23
N VAL A 59 10.44 -15.11 23.46
CA VAL A 59 10.22 -16.39 22.74
C VAL A 59 9.13 -17.25 23.40
N ALA A 60 8.88 -17.06 24.70
CA ALA A 60 7.82 -17.78 25.43
C ALA A 60 6.42 -17.39 24.94
N ASP A 61 6.25 -16.15 24.47
CA ASP A 61 5.00 -15.71 23.87
C ASP A 61 5.02 -15.91 22.35
N ILE A 62 4.12 -16.76 21.87
CA ILE A 62 3.96 -17.06 20.44
C ILE A 62 3.58 -15.82 19.63
N ASP A 63 2.87 -14.86 20.23
CA ASP A 63 2.44 -13.63 19.54
C ASP A 63 3.64 -12.74 19.23
N ASN A 64 4.58 -12.61 20.17
CA ASN A 64 5.83 -11.87 19.97
C ASN A 64 6.71 -12.52 18.91
N LEU A 65 6.82 -13.85 18.92
CA LEU A 65 7.59 -14.58 17.93
C LEU A 65 7.00 -14.46 16.52
N LEU A 66 5.67 -14.58 16.40
CA LEU A 66 4.96 -14.34 15.14
C LEU A 66 5.12 -12.90 14.65
N PHE A 67 5.07 -11.92 15.56
CA PHE A 67 5.29 -10.51 15.22
C PHE A 67 6.70 -10.29 14.67
N ILE A 68 7.73 -10.84 15.31
CA ILE A 68 9.12 -10.71 14.86
C ILE A 68 9.32 -11.33 13.48
N ILE A 69 8.86 -12.57 13.29
CA ILE A 69 8.99 -13.27 12.00
C ILE A 69 8.22 -12.52 10.90
N LYS A 70 6.99 -12.08 11.17
CA LYS A 70 6.21 -11.32 10.20
C LYS A 70 6.87 -9.99 9.86
N ARG A 71 7.40 -9.27 10.85
CA ARG A 71 8.11 -8.01 10.65
C ARG A 71 9.38 -8.22 9.82
N GLU A 72 10.13 -9.30 10.04
CA GLU A 72 11.29 -9.66 9.22
C GLU A 72 10.87 -9.91 7.76
N GLN A 73 9.84 -10.73 7.53
CA GLN A 73 9.33 -10.99 6.18
C GLN A 73 8.82 -9.73 5.48
N ASP A 74 8.14 -8.84 6.19
CA ASP A 74 7.67 -7.56 5.63
C ASP A 74 8.84 -6.64 5.29
N LEU A 75 9.91 -6.63 6.09
CA LEU A 75 11.15 -5.91 5.79
C LEU A 75 11.88 -6.51 4.57
N GLU A 76 11.97 -7.83 4.46
CA GLU A 76 12.55 -8.51 3.29
C GLU A 76 11.79 -8.17 2.00
N ARG A 77 10.45 -8.21 2.02
CA ARG A 77 9.63 -7.77 0.88
C ARG A 77 9.84 -6.29 0.56
N SER A 78 9.93 -5.44 1.58
CA SER A 78 10.21 -4.02 1.35
C SER A 78 11.59 -3.81 0.74
N LYS A 79 12.59 -4.60 1.16
CA LYS A 79 13.95 -4.59 0.61
C LYS A 79 13.98 -5.02 -0.86
N THR A 80 13.20 -6.02 -1.26
CA THR A 80 13.09 -6.41 -2.67
C THR A 80 12.46 -5.31 -3.53
N LEU A 81 11.42 -4.64 -3.03
CA LEU A 81 10.79 -3.51 -3.73
C LEU A 81 11.76 -2.33 -3.89
N VAL A 82 12.49 -1.97 -2.84
CA VAL A 82 13.51 -0.91 -2.92
C VAL A 82 14.63 -1.29 -3.91
N SER A 83 15.01 -2.56 -3.97
CA SER A 83 15.99 -3.05 -4.95
C SER A 83 15.48 -2.91 -6.39
N GLU A 84 14.21 -3.19 -6.64
CA GLU A 84 13.56 -3.01 -7.94
C GLU A 84 13.53 -1.52 -8.33
N ASP A 85 13.14 -0.65 -7.40
CA ASP A 85 13.18 0.81 -7.60
C ASP A 85 14.59 1.30 -7.96
N ILE A 86 15.63 0.83 -7.27
CA ILE A 86 17.02 1.16 -7.58
C ILE A 86 17.37 0.74 -9.02
N GLN A 87 16.94 -0.44 -9.47
CA GLN A 87 17.20 -0.90 -10.84
C GLN A 87 16.49 -0.03 -11.89
N ILE A 88 15.24 0.36 -11.63
CA ILE A 88 14.47 1.25 -12.50
C ILE A 88 15.19 2.61 -12.63
N HIS A 89 15.61 3.19 -11.51
CA HIS A 89 16.31 4.49 -11.52
C HIS A 89 17.71 4.37 -12.15
N ALA A 90 18.41 3.24 -11.97
CA ALA A 90 19.68 2.98 -12.65
C ALA A 90 19.53 2.86 -14.17
N ALA A 91 18.44 2.25 -14.65
CA ALA A 91 18.13 2.22 -16.08
C ALA A 91 17.84 3.62 -16.63
N ALA A 92 17.08 4.44 -15.90
CA ALA A 92 16.85 5.85 -16.26
C ALA A 92 18.16 6.67 -16.27
N MET A 93 19.08 6.39 -15.35
CA MET A 93 20.41 7.01 -15.33
C MET A 93 21.20 6.71 -16.61
N SER A 94 21.16 5.46 -17.08
CA SER A 94 21.80 5.05 -18.34
C SER A 94 21.24 5.80 -19.56
N ASP A 95 19.93 6.03 -19.61
CA ASP A 95 19.32 6.86 -20.66
C ASP A 95 19.79 8.31 -20.58
N ILE A 96 19.81 8.91 -19.38
CA ILE A 96 20.32 10.26 -19.16
C ILE A 96 21.78 10.37 -19.58
N GLU A 97 22.63 9.37 -19.28
CA GLU A 97 24.02 9.35 -19.72
C GLU A 97 24.16 9.30 -21.24
N THR A 98 23.29 8.54 -21.91
CA THR A 98 23.21 8.50 -23.37
C THR A 98 22.79 9.86 -23.94
N ARG A 99 21.77 10.51 -23.36
CA ARG A 99 21.34 11.86 -23.74
C ARG A 99 22.44 12.90 -23.49
N HIS A 100 23.16 12.80 -22.38
CA HIS A 100 24.27 13.67 -22.04
C HIS A 100 25.42 13.53 -23.04
N SER A 101 25.80 12.30 -23.40
CA SER A 101 26.79 12.03 -24.45
C SER A 101 26.38 12.64 -25.79
N LYS A 102 25.11 12.46 -26.20
CA LYS A 102 24.56 13.08 -27.42
C LYS A 102 24.60 14.62 -27.37
N SER A 103 24.36 15.22 -26.20
CA SER A 103 24.39 16.67 -26.02
C SER A 103 25.79 17.27 -26.26
N PHE A 104 26.87 16.55 -25.94
CA PHE A 104 28.21 17.01 -26.30
C PHE A 104 28.43 17.01 -27.81
N GLY A 105 27.85 16.03 -28.52
CA GLY A 105 27.88 15.99 -29.99
C GLY A 105 27.17 17.18 -30.63
N THR A 106 26.00 17.57 -30.10
CA THR A 106 25.25 18.74 -30.61
C THR A 106 25.99 20.04 -30.30
N ILE A 107 26.54 20.21 -29.09
CA ILE A 107 27.38 21.37 -28.74
C ILE A 107 28.61 21.46 -29.66
N ALA A 108 29.32 20.34 -29.85
CA ALA A 108 30.50 20.31 -30.72
C ALA A 108 30.14 20.69 -32.17
N THR A 109 28.99 20.25 -32.66
CA THR A 109 28.51 20.58 -34.01
C THR A 109 28.14 22.06 -34.12
N ALA A 110 27.42 22.60 -33.14
CA ALA A 110 27.08 24.03 -33.10
C ALA A 110 28.34 24.91 -33.03
N LYS A 111 29.32 24.54 -32.20
CA LYS A 111 30.60 25.24 -32.11
C LYS A 111 31.42 25.17 -33.40
N ARG A 112 31.44 24.01 -34.08
CA ARG A 112 32.10 23.88 -35.39
C ARG A 112 31.43 24.76 -36.45
N ALA A 113 30.10 24.83 -36.46
CA ALA A 113 29.37 25.69 -37.39
C ALA A 113 29.66 27.17 -37.13
N LEU A 114 29.63 27.60 -35.86
CA LEU A 114 30.02 28.97 -35.46
C LEU A 114 31.46 29.29 -35.90
N ARG A 115 32.39 28.36 -35.69
CA ARG A 115 33.79 28.53 -36.13
C ARG A 115 33.91 28.66 -37.65
N ALA A 116 33.28 27.78 -38.41
CA ALA A 116 33.33 27.82 -39.87
C ALA A 116 32.80 29.17 -40.42
N GLU A 117 31.77 29.73 -39.78
CA GLU A 117 31.25 31.05 -40.13
C GLU A 117 32.22 32.17 -39.75
N VAL A 118 32.87 32.09 -38.59
CA VAL A 118 33.93 33.04 -38.17
C VAL A 118 35.08 33.04 -39.18
N ASP A 119 35.58 31.86 -39.56
CA ASP A 119 36.67 31.71 -40.53
C ASP A 119 36.26 32.23 -41.92
N ALA A 120 35.03 31.94 -42.37
CA ALA A 120 34.50 32.45 -43.63
C ALA A 120 34.34 33.98 -43.63
N THR A 121 33.90 34.55 -42.51
CA THR A 121 33.74 36.00 -42.33
C THR A 121 35.11 36.69 -42.34
N LEU A 122 36.10 36.12 -41.65
CA LEU A 122 37.49 36.58 -41.66
C LEU A 122 38.09 36.56 -43.07
N GLY A 123 37.83 35.50 -43.83
CA GLY A 123 38.25 35.40 -45.23
C GLY A 123 37.73 36.57 -46.08
N LYS A 124 36.43 36.85 -46.01
CA LYS A 124 35.80 37.97 -46.74
C LYS A 124 36.27 39.33 -46.26
N LEU A 125 36.47 39.47 -44.96
CA LEU A 125 37.01 40.68 -44.34
C LEU A 125 38.39 41.06 -44.88
N SER A 126 39.23 40.07 -45.22
CA SER A 126 40.54 40.34 -45.84
C SER A 126 40.44 40.94 -47.26
N GLU A 127 39.32 40.76 -47.97
CA GLU A 127 39.09 41.38 -49.29
C GLU A 127 38.90 42.90 -49.16
N TYR A 128 38.23 43.36 -48.10
CA TYR A 128 38.01 44.79 -47.80
C TYR A 128 39.25 45.50 -47.22
N GLN A 129 40.29 44.75 -46.86
CA GLN A 129 41.54 45.29 -46.30
C GLN A 129 42.25 46.25 -47.28
N TYR A 130 42.14 45.98 -48.58
CA TYR A 130 42.82 46.76 -49.62
C TYR A 130 42.20 48.14 -49.85
N ASP A 131 40.94 48.33 -49.44
CA ASP A 131 40.20 49.58 -49.61
C ASP A 131 40.41 50.57 -48.45
N LEU A 132 41.06 50.13 -47.36
CA LEU A 132 41.39 50.96 -46.21
C LEU A 132 42.70 51.74 -46.43
N ALA A 133 42.65 53.06 -46.20
CA ALA A 133 43.83 53.94 -46.18
C ALA A 133 44.13 54.47 -44.76
N GLY A 134 45.39 54.88 -44.51
CA GLY A 134 45.76 55.60 -43.29
C GLY A 134 45.82 54.75 -42.00
N PRO A 135 45.68 55.37 -40.81
CA PRO A 135 45.86 54.72 -39.50
C PRO A 135 44.91 53.54 -39.24
N GLN A 136 43.73 53.55 -39.87
CA GLN A 136 42.70 52.52 -39.71
C GLN A 136 43.15 51.16 -40.26
N ARG A 137 43.96 51.14 -41.32
CA ARG A 137 44.55 49.91 -41.86
C ARG A 137 45.49 49.24 -40.85
N LEU A 138 46.29 50.03 -40.13
CA LEU A 138 47.23 49.51 -39.13
C LEU A 138 46.49 48.88 -37.94
N ILE A 139 45.43 49.54 -37.47
CA ILE A 139 44.55 49.04 -36.40
C ILE A 139 43.87 47.75 -36.85
N TYR A 140 43.39 47.72 -38.09
CA TYR A 140 42.74 46.56 -38.68
C TYR A 140 43.69 45.36 -38.79
N ASP A 141 44.87 45.53 -39.38
CA ASP A 141 45.86 44.46 -39.57
C ASP A 141 46.29 43.85 -38.23
N THR A 142 46.53 44.70 -37.23
CA THR A 142 46.90 44.25 -35.87
C THR A 142 45.75 43.49 -35.20
N THR A 143 44.50 43.91 -35.42
CA THR A 143 43.32 43.27 -34.83
C THR A 143 43.01 41.93 -35.52
N LEU A 144 43.17 41.87 -36.84
CA LEU A 144 43.00 40.67 -37.65
C LEU A 144 44.05 39.61 -37.31
N GLU A 145 45.32 40.01 -37.15
CA GLU A 145 46.42 39.12 -36.75
C GLU A 145 46.17 38.54 -35.34
N ASN A 146 45.85 39.39 -34.37
CA ASN A 146 45.51 38.96 -33.02
C ASN A 146 44.30 38.02 -32.98
N MET A 147 43.31 38.24 -33.84
CA MET A 147 42.14 37.36 -33.94
C MET A 147 42.48 36.02 -34.59
N SER A 148 43.32 36.00 -35.62
CA SER A 148 43.78 34.75 -36.25
C SER A 148 44.54 33.88 -35.24
N ILE A 149 45.36 34.51 -34.38
CA ILE A 149 46.08 33.84 -33.28
C ILE A 149 45.09 33.38 -32.20
N ALA A 150 44.08 34.19 -31.85
CA ALA A 150 43.06 33.82 -30.88
C ALA A 150 42.20 32.64 -31.37
N VAL A 151 41.79 32.63 -32.64
CA VAL A 151 41.04 31.53 -33.26
C VAL A 151 41.89 30.25 -33.29
N ALA A 152 43.18 30.34 -33.62
CA ALA A 152 44.12 29.22 -33.59
C ALA A 152 44.41 28.73 -32.15
N ALA A 153 44.42 29.61 -31.14
CA ALA A 153 44.56 29.24 -29.75
C ALA A 153 43.26 28.63 -29.17
N GLU A 154 42.10 29.06 -29.67
CA GLU A 154 40.80 28.49 -29.34
C GLU A 154 40.52 27.14 -30.01
N GLU A 155 41.20 26.84 -31.12
CA GLU A 155 41.23 25.50 -31.73
C GLU A 155 41.64 24.41 -30.72
N ALA A 156 42.54 24.74 -29.79
CA ALA A 156 42.94 23.84 -28.71
C ALA A 156 41.92 23.74 -27.57
N ASN A 157 41.01 24.72 -27.42
CA ASN A 157 40.20 24.91 -26.20
C ASN A 157 38.68 24.99 -26.41
N LEU A 158 38.16 24.92 -27.66
CA LEU A 158 36.71 24.85 -27.96
C LEU A 158 35.87 26.02 -27.36
N ARG A 159 36.40 27.24 -27.31
CA ARG A 159 35.73 28.43 -26.76
C ARG A 159 35.15 29.38 -27.82
N ALA A 160 34.45 28.85 -28.82
CA ALA A 160 33.87 29.61 -29.95
C ALA A 160 33.09 30.91 -29.60
N THR A 161 32.63 31.09 -28.37
CA THR A 161 32.01 32.32 -27.87
C THR A 161 32.96 33.51 -27.73
N THR A 162 34.26 33.33 -27.48
CA THR A 162 35.21 34.46 -27.42
C THR A 162 35.57 34.96 -28.82
N ALA A 163 35.79 34.04 -29.77
CA ALA A 163 36.02 34.38 -31.17
C ALA A 163 34.84 35.15 -31.79
N ASP A 164 33.58 34.77 -31.50
CA ASP A 164 32.38 35.52 -31.92
C ASP A 164 32.40 36.98 -31.40
N LEU A 165 32.65 37.17 -30.10
CA LEU A 165 32.73 38.51 -29.50
C LEU A 165 33.83 39.37 -30.13
N GLN A 166 34.98 38.78 -30.40
CA GLN A 166 36.10 39.49 -31.04
C GLN A 166 35.77 39.83 -32.51
N LEU A 167 35.18 38.92 -33.27
CA LEU A 167 34.77 39.15 -34.66
C LEU A 167 33.75 40.28 -34.79
N ARG A 168 32.77 40.34 -33.88
CA ARG A 168 31.81 41.46 -33.82
C ARG A 168 32.48 42.80 -33.57
N ALA A 169 33.52 42.85 -32.72
CA ALA A 169 34.28 44.06 -32.47
C ALA A 169 35.08 44.51 -33.71
N LEU A 170 35.63 43.55 -34.46
CA LEU A 170 36.36 43.83 -35.69
C LEU A 170 35.44 44.31 -36.83
N LEU A 171 34.28 43.67 -37.02
CA LEU A 171 33.24 44.14 -37.93
C LEU A 171 32.84 45.61 -37.62
N ARG A 172 32.61 45.93 -36.36
CA ARG A 172 32.32 47.32 -35.95
C ARG A 172 33.45 48.29 -36.29
N THR A 173 34.70 47.90 -36.01
CA THR A 173 35.87 48.75 -36.25
C THR A 173 36.07 49.03 -37.74
N LEU A 174 35.83 48.05 -38.60
CA LEU A 174 35.95 48.22 -40.05
C LEU A 174 34.83 49.10 -40.62
N GLY A 175 33.59 48.95 -40.12
CA GLY A 175 32.49 49.84 -40.49
C GLY A 175 32.73 51.31 -40.10
N GLU A 176 33.26 51.56 -38.90
CA GLU A 176 33.64 52.91 -38.45
C GLU A 176 34.80 53.48 -39.30
N GLY A 177 35.74 52.63 -39.74
CA GLY A 177 36.84 53.01 -40.63
C GLY A 177 36.40 53.38 -42.05
N LEU A 178 35.53 52.57 -42.65
CA LEU A 178 34.98 52.81 -43.99
C LEU A 178 34.15 54.09 -44.06
N ALA A 179 33.31 54.35 -43.05
CA ALA A 179 32.51 55.57 -42.98
C ALA A 179 33.34 56.87 -42.88
N GLY A 180 34.58 56.78 -42.39
CA GLY A 180 35.52 57.89 -42.30
C GLY A 180 36.49 58.03 -43.49
N SER A 181 36.38 57.15 -44.48
CA SER A 181 37.29 57.07 -45.63
C SER A 181 36.63 57.58 -46.91
N ASP A 182 37.43 58.07 -47.87
CA ASP A 182 36.97 58.62 -49.16
C ASP A 182 36.71 57.49 -50.19
N VAL A 183 36.01 56.44 -49.75
CA VAL A 183 35.72 55.22 -50.50
C VAL A 183 34.40 55.38 -51.26
N ASP A 184 34.29 54.73 -52.43
CA ASP A 184 33.07 54.81 -53.25
C ASP A 184 31.82 54.28 -52.52
N LEU A 185 30.67 54.85 -52.88
CA LEU A 185 29.38 54.54 -52.26
C LEU A 185 29.02 53.05 -52.42
N ASP A 186 29.35 52.45 -53.57
CA ASP A 186 29.09 51.04 -53.87
C ASP A 186 29.87 50.10 -52.93
N THR A 187 31.13 50.41 -52.61
CA THR A 187 31.92 49.61 -51.65
C THR A 187 31.36 49.72 -50.23
N THR A 188 30.90 50.92 -49.85
CA THR A 188 30.26 51.16 -48.55
C THR A 188 28.96 50.39 -48.41
N ASP A 189 28.11 50.40 -49.44
CA ASP A 189 26.84 49.67 -49.46
C ASP A 189 27.03 48.14 -49.46
N ARG A 190 28.02 47.64 -50.23
CA ARG A 190 28.38 46.21 -50.22
C ARG A 190 28.89 45.75 -48.86
N TYR A 191 29.73 46.56 -48.21
CA TYR A 191 30.21 46.27 -46.87
C TYR A 191 29.07 46.26 -45.85
N ALA A 192 28.16 47.25 -45.89
CA ALA A 192 27.01 47.31 -45.00
C ALA A 192 26.12 46.06 -45.13
N ALA A 193 25.82 45.64 -46.36
CA ALA A 193 25.07 44.42 -46.62
C ALA A 193 25.79 43.15 -46.09
N PHE A 194 27.11 43.06 -46.26
CA PHE A 194 27.92 41.98 -45.71
C PHE A 194 27.95 41.99 -44.18
N HIS A 195 28.16 43.15 -43.57
CA HIS A 195 28.19 43.33 -42.12
C HIS A 195 26.90 42.83 -41.46
N ASP A 196 25.74 43.23 -42.00
CA ASP A 196 24.44 42.85 -41.47
C ASP A 196 24.16 41.35 -41.63
N ASP A 197 24.52 40.76 -42.78
CA ASP A 197 24.42 39.30 -43.00
C ASP A 197 25.32 38.52 -42.04
N ALA A 198 26.57 38.96 -41.85
CA ALA A 198 27.52 38.29 -40.94
C ALA A 198 27.04 38.36 -39.49
N LEU A 199 26.57 39.52 -39.02
CA LEU A 199 26.01 39.67 -37.68
C LEU A 199 24.77 38.81 -37.47
N ALA A 200 23.87 38.74 -38.45
CA ALA A 200 22.67 37.91 -38.36
C ALA A 200 23.00 36.41 -38.24
N LYS A 201 23.98 35.92 -39.03
CA LYS A 201 24.44 34.52 -38.97
C LYS A 201 25.17 34.20 -37.67
N LEU A 202 26.07 35.08 -37.23
CA LEU A 202 26.77 34.94 -35.95
C LEU A 202 25.78 34.91 -34.77
N ASP A 203 24.76 35.78 -34.78
CA ASP A 203 23.72 35.77 -33.75
C ASP A 203 22.93 34.46 -33.72
N LEU A 204 22.53 33.95 -34.88
CA LEU A 204 21.82 32.68 -34.98
C LEU A 204 22.67 31.50 -34.47
N LEU A 205 23.94 31.44 -34.87
CA LEU A 205 24.85 30.36 -34.47
C LEU A 205 25.24 30.45 -32.99
N SER A 206 25.48 31.66 -32.47
CA SER A 206 25.78 31.92 -31.06
C SER A 206 24.60 31.50 -30.17
N LYS A 207 23.35 31.88 -30.53
CA LYS A 207 22.12 31.37 -29.88
C LYS A 207 22.00 29.85 -29.97
N GLY A 208 22.41 29.25 -31.08
CA GLY A 208 22.49 27.80 -31.25
C GLY A 208 23.43 27.14 -30.22
N VAL A 209 24.61 27.72 -29.99
CA VAL A 209 25.56 27.25 -28.98
C VAL A 209 25.01 27.41 -27.56
N ASP A 210 24.41 28.56 -27.25
CA ASP A 210 23.85 28.82 -25.92
C ASP A 210 22.66 27.91 -25.58
N SER A 211 21.77 27.66 -26.54
CA SER A 211 20.67 26.72 -26.37
C SER A 211 21.18 25.29 -26.15
N ALA A 212 22.21 24.86 -26.88
CA ALA A 212 22.83 23.55 -26.70
C ALA A 212 23.53 23.42 -25.33
N ASN A 213 24.21 24.47 -24.87
CA ASN A 213 24.82 24.53 -23.54
C ASN A 213 23.76 24.47 -22.43
N THR A 214 22.66 25.22 -22.58
CA THR A 214 21.54 25.23 -21.63
C THR A 214 20.89 23.85 -21.53
N ALA A 215 20.67 23.18 -22.66
CA ALA A 215 20.16 21.82 -22.70
C ALA A 215 21.11 20.82 -22.00
N SER A 216 22.41 20.95 -22.20
CA SER A 216 23.41 20.10 -21.52
C SER A 216 23.44 20.33 -20.01
N LEU A 217 23.33 21.58 -19.56
CA LEU A 217 23.22 21.92 -18.13
C LEU A 217 21.94 21.35 -17.51
N ALA A 218 20.81 21.40 -18.21
CA ALA A 218 19.56 20.81 -17.75
C ALA A 218 19.70 19.28 -17.59
N ILE A 219 20.31 18.59 -18.56
CA ILE A 219 20.58 17.15 -18.48
C ILE A 219 21.51 16.83 -17.30
N LYS A 220 22.53 17.65 -17.05
CA LYS A 220 23.44 17.49 -15.90
C LYS A 220 22.70 17.64 -14.56
N ALA A 221 21.78 18.60 -14.46
CA ALA A 221 20.95 18.80 -13.28
C ALA A 221 19.99 17.62 -13.06
N GLU A 222 19.36 17.12 -14.12
CA GLU A 222 18.51 15.91 -14.11
C GLU A 222 19.30 14.69 -13.62
N LYS A 223 20.53 14.50 -14.13
CA LYS A 223 21.45 13.45 -13.69
C LYS A 223 21.74 13.53 -12.18
N ALA A 224 22.05 14.72 -11.68
CA ALA A 224 22.38 14.92 -10.27
C ALA A 224 21.16 14.64 -9.35
N ALA A 225 19.97 15.07 -9.76
CA ALA A 225 18.74 14.80 -9.03
C ALA A 225 18.43 13.30 -8.96
N LEU A 226 18.57 12.59 -10.09
CA LEU A 226 18.35 11.14 -10.13
C LEU A 226 19.38 10.38 -9.28
N GLN A 227 20.64 10.82 -9.29
CA GLN A 227 21.69 10.24 -8.46
C GLN A 227 21.35 10.36 -6.97
N ALA A 228 20.89 11.55 -6.53
CA ALA A 228 20.47 11.76 -5.15
C ALA A 228 19.30 10.85 -4.74
N GLN A 229 18.35 10.57 -5.66
CA GLN A 229 17.26 9.62 -5.41
C GLN A 229 17.78 8.19 -5.24
N ILE A 230 18.71 7.74 -6.10
CA ILE A 230 19.34 6.41 -5.98
C ILE A 230 20.06 6.29 -4.63
N ASP A 231 20.79 7.31 -4.21
CA ASP A 231 21.53 7.29 -2.95
C ASP A 231 20.59 7.27 -1.73
N ALA A 232 19.47 7.99 -1.78
CA ALA A 232 18.43 7.92 -0.75
C ALA A 232 17.78 6.52 -0.67
N LEU A 233 17.49 5.89 -1.81
CA LEU A 233 16.96 4.52 -1.86
C LEU A 233 17.97 3.51 -1.29
N ARG A 234 19.27 3.66 -1.60
CA ARG A 234 20.33 2.83 -1.02
C ARG A 234 20.41 2.96 0.49
N LEU A 235 20.30 4.17 1.03
CA LEU A 235 20.29 4.40 2.47
C LEU A 235 19.07 3.76 3.15
N ARG A 236 17.91 3.78 2.50
CA ARG A 236 16.73 3.05 2.97
C ARG A 236 16.94 1.54 2.95
N TRP A 237 17.58 1.02 1.89
CA TRP A 237 17.91 -0.39 1.76
C TRP A 237 18.85 -0.86 2.88
N THR A 238 19.90 -0.09 3.19
CA THR A 238 20.83 -0.41 4.30
C THR A 238 20.13 -0.34 5.65
N ALA A 239 19.24 0.63 5.87
CA ALA A 239 18.46 0.72 7.09
C ALA A 239 17.53 -0.50 7.29
N HIS A 240 16.91 -1.02 6.23
CA HIS A 240 16.16 -2.27 6.32
C HIS A 240 17.06 -3.46 6.65
N ASP A 241 18.27 -3.52 6.08
CA ASP A 241 19.24 -4.59 6.36
C ASP A 241 19.68 -4.60 7.82
N GLU A 242 19.99 -3.43 8.39
CA GLU A 242 20.30 -3.27 9.81
C GLU A 242 19.14 -3.70 10.71
N GLN A 243 17.90 -3.38 10.34
CA GLN A 243 16.72 -3.82 11.10
C GLN A 243 16.54 -5.34 11.04
N ILE A 244 16.75 -5.96 9.87
CA ILE A 244 16.72 -7.42 9.73
C ILE A 244 17.80 -8.06 10.61
N LEU A 245 19.03 -7.55 10.56
CA LEU A 245 20.12 -8.03 11.41
C LEU A 245 19.84 -7.87 12.89
N ALA A 246 19.21 -6.76 13.30
CA ALA A 246 18.77 -6.56 14.68
C ALA A 246 17.67 -7.54 15.10
N LEU A 247 16.73 -7.87 14.21
CA LEU A 247 15.73 -8.91 14.48
C LEU A 247 16.39 -10.30 14.56
N GLN A 248 17.35 -10.59 13.68
CA GLN A 248 18.09 -11.85 13.68
C GLN A 248 19.03 -12.00 14.89
N SER A 249 19.54 -10.91 15.45
CA SER A 249 20.30 -10.96 16.71
C SER A 249 19.39 -11.26 17.91
N THR A 250 18.13 -10.82 17.88
CA THR A 250 17.13 -11.22 18.89
C THR A 250 16.63 -12.65 18.72
N LEU A 251 16.41 -13.09 17.48
CA LEU A 251 15.92 -14.42 17.17
C LEU A 251 16.69 -14.97 15.97
N GLY A 252 17.73 -15.76 16.24
CA GLY A 252 18.63 -16.27 15.20
C GLY A 252 17.89 -17.10 14.14
N PRO A 253 18.37 -17.13 12.88
CA PRO A 253 17.74 -17.91 11.80
C PRO A 253 17.73 -19.43 12.08
N GLY A 254 18.64 -19.92 12.92
CA GLY A 254 18.69 -21.31 13.40
C GLY A 254 18.07 -21.53 14.78
N ASP A 255 17.32 -20.57 15.32
CA ASP A 255 16.73 -20.70 16.65
C ASP A 255 15.74 -21.88 16.69
N PRO A 256 15.82 -22.78 17.69
CA PRO A 256 14.89 -23.89 17.84
C PRO A 256 13.42 -23.42 17.91
N ALA A 257 13.15 -22.20 18.36
CA ALA A 257 11.81 -21.61 18.33
C ALA A 257 11.29 -21.42 16.89
N ARG A 258 12.13 -20.93 15.97
CA ARG A 258 11.77 -20.80 14.55
C ARG A 258 11.55 -22.18 13.91
N ALA A 259 12.43 -23.13 14.21
CA ALA A 259 12.31 -24.50 13.72
C ALA A 259 11.06 -25.21 14.24
N ARG A 260 10.69 -24.97 15.51
CA ARG A 260 9.47 -25.52 16.12
C ARG A 260 8.22 -24.92 15.50
N LEU A 261 8.22 -23.61 15.19
CA LEU A 261 7.12 -22.96 14.49
C LEU A 261 7.01 -23.44 13.03
N SER A 262 8.12 -23.55 12.30
CA SER A 262 8.12 -23.99 10.90
C SER A 262 7.80 -25.48 10.72
N ALA A 263 8.32 -26.36 11.58
CA ALA A 263 7.96 -27.77 11.60
C ALA A 263 6.45 -27.98 11.86
N LEU A 264 5.80 -27.04 12.54
CA LEU A 264 4.38 -27.10 12.79
C LEU A 264 3.52 -26.77 11.57
N SER A 265 3.99 -25.86 10.71
CA SER A 265 3.34 -25.60 9.40
C SER A 265 3.37 -26.84 8.49
N LEU A 266 4.27 -27.79 8.73
CA LEU A 266 4.43 -28.99 7.89
C LEU A 266 3.62 -30.19 8.38
N ASN A 267 3.23 -30.25 9.66
CA ASN A 267 2.61 -31.44 10.28
C ASN A 267 1.08 -31.49 10.20
N PHE A 268 0.39 -30.46 9.70
CA PHE A 268 -1.06 -30.48 9.54
C PHE A 268 -1.47 -30.74 8.08
N PRO A 269 -2.02 -31.93 7.75
CA PRO A 269 -2.25 -32.34 6.37
C PRO A 269 -3.39 -31.60 5.64
N ILE A 270 -4.23 -30.85 6.36
CA ILE A 270 -5.50 -30.37 5.79
C ILE A 270 -5.50 -28.87 5.47
N PHE A 271 -4.91 -27.96 6.26
CA PHE A 271 -4.74 -26.53 5.89
C PHE A 271 -3.68 -25.80 6.76
N PRO A 272 -2.37 -25.92 6.47
CA PRO A 272 -1.32 -25.36 7.33
C PRO A 272 -1.32 -23.82 7.38
N ASP A 273 -1.58 -23.16 6.26
CA ASP A 273 -1.64 -21.69 6.18
C ASP A 273 -2.82 -21.10 6.96
N ILE A 274 -3.97 -21.79 6.96
CA ILE A 274 -5.15 -21.35 7.69
C ILE A 274 -4.91 -21.47 9.18
N LEU A 275 -4.34 -22.58 9.65
CA LEU A 275 -4.02 -22.77 11.06
C LEU A 275 -3.02 -21.71 11.55
N MET A 276 -1.95 -21.44 10.80
CA MET A 276 -1.00 -20.36 11.15
C MET A 276 -1.67 -18.99 11.24
N ARG A 277 -2.62 -18.71 10.32
CA ARG A 277 -3.39 -17.47 10.37
C ARG A 277 -4.28 -17.39 11.60
N PHE A 278 -4.87 -18.50 12.02
CA PHE A 278 -5.67 -18.56 13.25
C PHE A 278 -4.83 -18.43 14.52
N VAL A 279 -3.67 -19.08 14.57
CA VAL A 279 -2.73 -18.97 15.71
C VAL A 279 -2.26 -17.52 15.91
N SER A 280 -2.18 -16.73 14.84
CA SER A 280 -1.85 -15.30 14.94
C SER A 280 -2.94 -14.40 15.54
N PHE A 281 -4.16 -14.92 15.75
CA PHE A 281 -5.22 -14.15 16.41
C PHE A 281 -5.05 -14.17 17.94
N PRO A 282 -5.39 -13.07 18.62
CA PRO A 282 -5.44 -13.06 20.09
C PRO A 282 -6.39 -14.14 20.61
N THR A 283 -6.07 -14.74 21.76
CA THR A 283 -6.86 -15.83 22.39
C THR A 283 -8.35 -15.48 22.49
N ILE A 284 -8.68 -14.24 22.87
CA ILE A 284 -10.06 -13.75 22.97
C ILE A 284 -10.80 -13.84 21.63
N PHE A 285 -10.14 -13.51 20.51
CA PHE A 285 -10.75 -13.65 19.18
C PHE A 285 -10.94 -15.11 18.79
N LEU A 286 -9.98 -15.99 19.09
CA LEU A 286 -10.10 -17.43 18.87
C LEU A 286 -11.29 -18.02 19.64
N THR A 287 -11.41 -17.68 20.93
CA THR A 287 -12.53 -18.14 21.76
C THR A 287 -13.87 -17.65 21.24
N LEU A 288 -13.97 -16.39 20.78
CA LEU A 288 -15.17 -15.85 20.16
C LEU A 288 -15.55 -16.61 18.88
N ILE A 289 -14.59 -16.85 17.98
CA ILE A 289 -14.85 -17.57 16.72
C ILE A 289 -15.32 -19.00 17.00
N VAL A 290 -14.65 -19.72 17.90
CA VAL A 290 -15.07 -21.07 18.31
C VAL A 290 -16.47 -21.04 18.93
N THR A 291 -16.75 -20.05 19.76
CA THR A 291 -18.05 -19.90 20.42
C THR A 291 -19.18 -19.66 19.41
N ILE A 292 -18.97 -18.75 18.47
CA ILE A 292 -19.90 -18.49 17.37
C ILE A 292 -20.12 -19.75 16.52
N ALA A 293 -19.03 -20.43 16.14
CA ALA A 293 -19.08 -21.64 15.33
C ALA A 293 -19.78 -22.78 16.06
N ALA A 294 -19.58 -22.92 17.38
CA ALA A 294 -20.25 -23.89 18.22
C ALA A 294 -21.75 -23.60 18.36
N GLY A 295 -22.14 -22.34 18.54
CA GLY A 295 -23.55 -21.90 18.56
C GLY A 295 -24.25 -22.17 17.22
N GLY A 296 -23.60 -21.82 16.11
CA GLY A 296 -24.06 -22.16 14.76
C GLY A 296 -24.20 -23.67 14.59
N LEU A 297 -23.18 -24.46 14.95
CA LEU A 297 -23.20 -25.92 14.86
C LEU A 297 -24.38 -26.54 15.63
N GLY A 298 -24.65 -26.06 16.85
CA GLY A 298 -25.77 -26.53 17.68
C GLY A 298 -27.12 -26.40 16.98
N THR A 299 -27.36 -25.28 16.30
CA THR A 299 -28.62 -25.05 15.55
C THR A 299 -28.74 -25.98 14.34
N VAL A 300 -27.63 -26.27 13.65
CA VAL A 300 -27.60 -27.10 12.45
C VAL A 300 -27.87 -28.55 12.80
N VAL A 301 -27.33 -29.02 13.92
CA VAL A 301 -27.61 -30.35 14.47
C VAL A 301 -29.08 -30.46 14.91
N ALA A 302 -29.62 -29.43 15.57
CA ALA A 302 -31.03 -29.41 15.96
C ALA A 302 -31.96 -29.43 14.72
N PHE A 303 -31.62 -28.65 13.69
CA PHE A 303 -32.34 -28.61 12.43
C PHE A 303 -32.26 -29.93 11.66
N SER A 304 -31.08 -30.56 11.59
CA SER A 304 -30.90 -31.86 10.91
C SER A 304 -31.72 -32.96 11.58
N ARG A 305 -31.76 -33.01 12.92
CA ARG A 305 -32.60 -33.96 13.66
C ARG A 305 -34.09 -33.81 13.33
N ARG A 306 -34.55 -32.57 13.17
CA ARG A 306 -35.94 -32.26 12.78
C ARG A 306 -36.22 -32.60 11.32
N TYR A 307 -35.25 -32.36 10.43
CA TYR A 307 -35.34 -32.73 9.01
C TYR A 307 -35.53 -34.25 8.83
N TYR A 308 -34.83 -35.07 9.62
CA TYR A 308 -34.95 -36.53 9.57
C TYR A 308 -36.11 -37.11 10.39
N SER A 309 -36.65 -36.36 11.36
CA SER A 309 -37.85 -36.77 12.10
C SER A 309 -39.09 -36.43 11.26
N ALA A 310 -39.67 -37.43 10.59
CA ALA A 310 -40.76 -37.35 9.61
C ALA A 310 -42.07 -36.65 10.04
N LYS A 311 -42.13 -36.00 11.22
CA LYS A 311 -43.35 -35.39 11.77
C LYS A 311 -43.70 -34.02 11.17
N ASN A 312 -42.76 -33.23 10.66
CA ASN A 312 -43.01 -31.83 10.23
C ASN A 312 -42.22 -31.39 8.97
N ALA A 313 -42.04 -32.27 7.97
CA ALA A 313 -41.21 -31.97 6.79
C ALA A 313 -41.68 -30.74 5.97
N ASN A 314 -42.96 -30.37 6.06
CA ASN A 314 -43.54 -29.25 5.29
C ASN A 314 -43.15 -27.85 5.80
N GLU A 315 -42.51 -27.71 6.96
CA GLU A 315 -42.12 -26.41 7.54
C GLU A 315 -40.61 -26.07 7.40
N LEU A 316 -39.78 -26.99 6.91
CA LEU A 316 -38.34 -26.78 6.81
C LEU A 316 -37.98 -26.09 5.48
N THR A 317 -37.80 -24.78 5.54
CA THR A 317 -37.31 -23.96 4.42
C THR A 317 -35.86 -23.53 4.64
N LEU A 318 -35.16 -23.24 3.55
CA LEU A 318 -33.80 -22.70 3.59
C LEU A 318 -33.72 -21.38 4.38
N SER A 319 -34.75 -20.54 4.27
CA SER A 319 -34.87 -19.28 5.03
C SER A 319 -34.88 -19.54 6.54
N ARG A 320 -35.67 -20.53 6.99
CA ARG A 320 -35.75 -20.90 8.41
C ARG A 320 -34.44 -21.49 8.93
N LEU A 321 -33.70 -22.25 8.11
CA LEU A 321 -32.35 -22.72 8.45
C LEU A 321 -31.42 -21.53 8.76
N PHE A 322 -31.35 -20.53 7.88
CA PHE A 322 -30.48 -19.38 8.10
C PHE A 322 -30.89 -18.51 9.29
N VAL A 323 -32.20 -18.33 9.52
CA VAL A 323 -32.71 -17.62 10.70
C VAL A 323 -32.31 -18.37 11.98
N ASN A 324 -32.54 -19.69 12.04
CA ASN A 324 -32.18 -20.51 13.20
C ASN A 324 -30.66 -20.47 13.47
N VAL A 325 -29.84 -20.55 12.43
CA VAL A 325 -28.38 -20.41 12.55
C VAL A 325 -27.99 -19.03 13.09
N GLY A 326 -28.62 -17.97 12.57
CA GLY A 326 -28.44 -16.60 13.06
C GLY A 326 -28.80 -16.45 14.54
N GLU A 327 -29.91 -17.06 14.98
CA GLU A 327 -30.34 -17.07 16.38
C GLU A 327 -29.33 -17.78 17.29
N GLY A 328 -28.81 -18.94 16.88
CA GLY A 328 -27.79 -19.64 17.67
C GLY A 328 -26.47 -18.88 17.74
N ILE A 329 -26.06 -18.22 16.65
CA ILE A 329 -24.89 -17.32 16.65
C ILE A 329 -25.12 -16.15 17.61
N ALA A 330 -26.28 -15.49 17.55
CA ALA A 330 -26.60 -14.37 18.42
C ALA A 330 -26.62 -14.79 19.89
N ALA A 331 -27.20 -15.94 20.21
CA ALA A 331 -27.20 -16.49 21.56
C ALA A 331 -25.79 -16.82 22.04
N ALA A 332 -24.95 -17.41 21.19
CA ALA A 332 -23.55 -17.69 21.49
C ALA A 332 -22.74 -16.40 21.75
N ILE A 333 -22.94 -15.34 20.97
CA ILE A 333 -22.31 -14.04 21.21
C ILE A 333 -22.77 -13.45 22.54
N ALA A 334 -24.07 -13.52 22.85
CA ALA A 334 -24.58 -13.05 24.14
C ALA A 334 -23.92 -13.81 25.31
N ILE A 335 -23.84 -15.14 25.23
CA ILE A 335 -23.15 -15.97 26.23
C ILE A 335 -21.69 -15.57 26.37
N PHE A 336 -20.98 -15.42 25.25
CA PHE A 336 -19.57 -14.99 25.26
C PHE A 336 -19.41 -13.64 25.98
N LEU A 337 -20.23 -12.64 25.62
CA LEU A 337 -20.18 -11.30 26.23
C LEU A 337 -20.53 -11.34 27.71
N PHE A 338 -21.57 -12.08 28.12
CA PHE A 338 -21.94 -12.23 29.52
C PHE A 338 -20.86 -12.97 30.32
N SER A 339 -20.23 -13.97 29.73
CA SER A 339 -19.15 -14.71 30.39
C SER A 339 -17.88 -13.88 30.52
N GLY A 340 -17.50 -13.13 29.48
CA GLY A 340 -16.38 -12.19 29.52
C GLY A 340 -16.60 -11.02 30.49
N ALA A 341 -17.78 -10.39 30.46
CA ALA A 341 -18.14 -9.30 31.37
C ALA A 341 -18.29 -9.79 32.82
N GLY A 342 -18.86 -10.98 33.02
CA GLY A 342 -18.98 -11.62 34.33
C GLY A 342 -17.63 -11.92 34.95
N MET A 343 -16.65 -12.35 34.15
CA MET A 343 -15.27 -12.51 34.61
C MET A 343 -14.64 -11.18 35.01
N LEU A 344 -14.76 -10.13 34.19
CA LEU A 344 -14.22 -8.80 34.54
C LEU A 344 -14.80 -8.26 35.85
N ALA A 345 -16.07 -8.53 36.14
CA ALA A 345 -16.70 -8.17 37.41
C ALA A 345 -16.16 -9.00 38.60
N LEU A 346 -15.77 -10.26 38.38
CA LEU A 346 -15.22 -11.14 39.41
C LEU A 346 -13.71 -10.93 39.65
N THR A 347 -12.95 -10.55 38.63
CA THR A 347 -11.49 -10.36 38.71
C THR A 347 -11.09 -8.97 39.20
N GLN A 348 -11.96 -7.96 39.11
CA GLN A 348 -11.74 -6.63 39.71
C GLN A 348 -11.55 -6.66 41.26
N GLY A 349 -11.85 -7.78 41.91
CA GLY A 349 -11.62 -7.99 43.35
C GLY A 349 -10.32 -8.74 43.72
N SER A 350 -9.60 -9.32 42.76
CA SER A 350 -8.36 -10.08 43.01
C SER A 350 -7.18 -9.40 42.32
N GLY A 351 -6.11 -9.13 43.05
CA GLY A 351 -4.94 -8.37 42.58
C GLY A 351 -4.23 -8.93 41.31
N PRO A 352 -3.17 -8.24 40.85
CA PRO A 352 -2.67 -8.27 39.46
C PRO A 352 -1.91 -9.56 39.05
N ALA A 353 -2.11 -10.69 39.72
CA ALA A 353 -1.27 -11.88 39.55
C ALA A 353 -2.01 -13.14 39.07
N ASN A 354 -3.35 -13.13 38.94
CA ASN A 354 -4.10 -14.30 38.49
C ASN A 354 -4.93 -13.93 37.26
N ASP A 355 -4.38 -14.15 36.07
CA ASP A 355 -5.16 -14.25 34.83
C ASP A 355 -6.09 -15.47 34.94
N VAL A 356 -7.30 -15.24 35.44
CA VAL A 356 -8.36 -16.24 35.45
C VAL A 356 -8.92 -16.31 34.03
N GLU A 357 -8.22 -16.98 33.11
CA GLU A 357 -8.72 -17.20 31.75
C GLU A 357 -9.90 -18.18 31.78
N LEU A 358 -11.02 -17.80 31.15
CA LEU A 358 -12.17 -18.70 31.02
C LEU A 358 -11.78 -19.85 30.09
N SER A 359 -12.05 -21.08 30.53
CA SER A 359 -11.88 -22.25 29.66
C SER A 359 -12.72 -22.08 28.39
N PRO A 360 -12.10 -21.97 27.20
CA PRO A 360 -12.83 -21.82 25.94
C PRO A 360 -13.77 -23.00 25.68
N TYR A 361 -13.42 -24.17 26.22
CA TYR A 361 -14.25 -25.37 26.16
C TYR A 361 -15.58 -25.17 26.87
N THR A 362 -15.58 -24.54 28.04
CA THR A 362 -16.80 -24.30 28.82
C THR A 362 -17.71 -23.30 28.10
N VAL A 363 -17.16 -22.20 27.57
CA VAL A 363 -17.94 -21.19 26.84
C VAL A 363 -18.52 -21.76 25.55
N ALA A 364 -17.69 -22.44 24.77
CA ALA A 364 -18.11 -23.06 23.52
C ALA A 364 -19.16 -24.15 23.75
N PHE A 365 -19.05 -24.92 24.84
CA PHE A 365 -20.05 -25.93 25.23
C PHE A 365 -21.40 -25.28 25.58
N ILE A 366 -21.40 -24.23 26.40
CA ILE A 366 -22.63 -23.51 26.76
C ILE A 366 -23.26 -22.87 25.52
N ALA A 367 -22.44 -22.31 24.63
CA ALA A 367 -22.90 -21.73 23.36
C ALA A 367 -23.47 -22.78 22.41
N PHE A 368 -22.84 -23.95 22.29
CA PHE A 368 -23.38 -25.08 21.53
C PHE A 368 -24.74 -25.52 22.08
N LEU A 369 -24.85 -25.71 23.40
CA LEU A 369 -26.12 -26.04 24.05
C LEU A 369 -27.18 -24.96 23.80
N SER A 370 -26.79 -23.69 23.86
CA SER A 370 -27.69 -22.58 23.60
C SER A 370 -28.16 -22.55 22.15
N GLY A 371 -27.29 -22.81 21.18
CA GLY A 371 -27.69 -22.93 19.77
C GLY A 371 -28.59 -24.15 19.54
N PHE A 372 -28.31 -25.26 20.21
CA PHE A 372 -29.12 -26.47 20.14
C PHE A 372 -30.52 -26.26 20.75
N MET A 373 -30.63 -25.50 21.82
CA MET A 373 -31.87 -25.21 22.55
C MET A 373 -32.54 -23.89 22.13
N ALA A 374 -31.94 -23.12 21.22
CA ALA A 374 -32.34 -21.74 20.93
C ALA A 374 -33.83 -21.63 20.62
N GLU A 375 -34.35 -22.48 19.73
CA GLU A 375 -35.75 -22.37 19.31
C GLU A 375 -36.75 -22.76 20.41
N ASP A 376 -36.41 -23.74 21.25
CA ASP A 376 -37.27 -24.13 22.39
C ASP A 376 -37.23 -23.06 23.50
N ALA A 377 -36.06 -22.44 23.71
CA ALA A 377 -35.88 -21.33 24.64
C ALA A 377 -36.57 -20.05 24.15
N PHE A 378 -36.45 -19.70 22.87
CA PHE A 378 -37.15 -18.57 22.25
C PHE A 378 -38.67 -18.79 22.22
N ALA A 379 -39.14 -20.00 21.89
CA ALA A 379 -40.56 -20.34 21.97
C ALA A 379 -41.10 -20.23 23.40
N SER A 380 -40.32 -20.66 24.40
CA SER A 380 -40.64 -20.51 25.81
C SER A 380 -40.71 -19.04 26.23
N ILE A 381 -39.70 -18.23 25.90
CA ILE A 381 -39.65 -16.79 26.20
C ILE A 381 -40.79 -16.03 25.50
N GLN A 382 -41.06 -16.34 24.24
CA GLN A 382 -42.17 -15.74 23.50
C GLN A 382 -43.53 -16.15 24.08
N SER A 383 -43.68 -17.39 24.54
CA SER A 383 -44.90 -17.86 25.20
C SER A 383 -45.12 -17.20 26.56
N ALA A 384 -44.04 -16.97 27.33
CA ALA A 384 -44.07 -16.25 28.59
C ALA A 384 -44.38 -14.76 28.37
N GLY A 385 -43.76 -14.12 27.38
CA GLY A 385 -44.06 -12.74 27.00
C GLY A 385 -45.51 -12.57 26.55
N LYS A 386 -46.05 -13.47 25.74
CA LYS A 386 -47.47 -13.47 25.35
C LYS A 386 -48.43 -13.66 26.52
N ARG A 387 -48.00 -14.34 27.60
CA ARG A 387 -48.80 -14.46 28.83
C ARG A 387 -48.79 -13.18 29.65
N ILE A 388 -47.66 -12.46 29.67
CA ILE A 388 -47.51 -11.21 30.44
C ILE A 388 -48.22 -10.03 29.74
N PHE A 389 -48.24 -10.00 28.40
CA PHE A 389 -48.84 -8.91 27.61
C PHE A 389 -50.22 -9.22 27.03
N LYS A 390 -50.89 -10.27 27.51
CA LYS A 390 -52.30 -10.48 27.15
C LYS A 390 -53.13 -9.35 27.80
N PRO A 391 -53.86 -8.52 27.03
CA PRO A 391 -54.80 -7.57 27.62
C PRO A 391 -55.88 -8.35 28.37
N ASP A 392 -56.15 -7.98 29.61
CA ASP A 392 -57.32 -8.50 30.32
C ASP A 392 -58.57 -8.20 29.48
N PRO A 393 -59.45 -9.18 29.22
CA PRO A 393 -60.72 -8.89 28.58
C PRO A 393 -61.48 -7.87 29.44
N PRO A 394 -62.15 -6.87 28.83
CA PRO A 394 -62.76 -5.78 29.57
C PRO A 394 -63.76 -6.33 30.59
N ALA A 395 -63.56 -5.95 31.84
CA ALA A 395 -64.46 -6.25 32.94
C ALA A 395 -65.82 -5.59 32.67
N GLU A 396 -66.82 -6.39 32.31
CA GLU A 396 -68.23 -6.00 32.35
C GLU A 396 -68.61 -5.76 33.82
N LYS A 397 -68.63 -4.48 34.24
CA LYS A 397 -69.15 -4.04 35.54
C LYS A 397 -70.62 -3.64 35.41
N ASN A 398 -71.46 -4.43 36.08
CA ASN A 398 -72.65 -4.09 36.91
C ASN A 398 -73.41 -2.76 36.70
N GLY A 399 -74.74 -2.85 36.78
CA GLY A 399 -75.55 -1.84 37.46
C GLY A 399 -77.07 -1.98 37.33
N GLN A 400 -77.75 -2.38 38.41
CA GLN A 400 -79.02 -1.83 38.95
C GLN A 400 -79.61 -2.80 39.99
N ALA A 401 -80.22 -2.39 41.10
CA ALA A 401 -80.17 -1.23 41.97
C ALA A 401 -80.91 -1.70 43.25
N THR A 402 -80.44 -1.26 44.40
CA THR A 402 -81.09 -1.41 45.72
C THR A 402 -82.50 -0.78 45.72
N ASP A 403 -83.46 -1.43 46.39
CA ASP A 403 -84.57 -0.71 47.02
C ASP A 403 -84.91 -1.35 48.37
N GLU A 404 -85.02 -0.49 49.38
CA GLU A 404 -85.23 -0.82 50.80
C GLU A 404 -86.74 -0.92 51.11
N GLY A 405 -87.13 -1.74 52.10
CA GLY A 405 -88.51 -1.71 52.58
C GLY A 405 -88.94 -2.77 53.59
N GLY A 406 -88.53 -2.62 54.85
CA GLY A 406 -89.39 -2.76 56.04
C GLY A 406 -90.23 -4.04 56.32
N LYS A 407 -89.78 -4.77 57.35
CA LYS A 407 -90.54 -5.34 58.49
C LYS A 407 -91.32 -6.68 58.33
N PRO A 408 -91.60 -7.39 59.45
CA PRO A 408 -91.18 -8.78 59.62
C PRO A 408 -92.32 -9.76 59.98
N GLU A 409 -91.92 -11.03 60.19
CA GLU A 409 -92.55 -12.00 61.09
C GLU A 409 -93.85 -12.68 60.60
N GLN A 410 -93.83 -14.00 60.40
CA GLN A 410 -94.44 -14.97 61.32
C GLN A 410 -94.57 -16.38 60.70
N VAL A 411 -94.15 -17.35 61.54
CA VAL A 411 -94.42 -18.81 61.59
C VAL A 411 -93.86 -19.70 60.50
#